data_AF-A0A7U0RMU5-F1
#
_entry.id   AF-A0A7U0RMU5-F1
#
_cell.length_a   1.000
_cell.length_b   1.000
_cell.length_c   1.000
_cell.angle_alpha   90.00
_cell.angle_beta   90.00
_cell.angle_gamma   90.00
#
_symmetry.space_group_name_H-M   'P 1'
#
loop_
_entity.id
_entity.type
_entity.pdbx_description
1 polymer ?
#
loop_
_entity_poly.entity_id
_entity_poly.type
_entity_poly.pdbx_seq_one_letter_code
_entity_poly.pdbx_strand_id
1 'polypeptide(L)'
;MNTCPDIATLRTTIPTAAGELITVTAYNADWSTSNLQPNGGGVFVAKAQSTPADDGGMFIRPNTSWVWLRVLEVAGTVSPYMYGAKGDGIADDTDAIQKAHNYASSQATTSGSRVLKNGNLIFGNGRFKCITKLTFDTKTVDYDFSGALLDFTAMTPGTAELHKAAIDWKNNAGYAQGNLSAKNLRMIGPGADSFIDGMAFSTSLSGSYPRNSLTFTGGGIEGFSCGITGTTNFYFLRMYGFTFNHCDTCYFFPNNTSDSGEEMNFHSCVFAQSNCGVNLQGGYSYFFNCSFDYIYGKNGPQTSADRLGKYIHIEGGQHTFRDCHFEGYGPQNYIVNIPDDKRCKVNFIGGIFTFKAGGSPSTYPTTCNPFYFGNLARVVFEKVNIGQMQQGGDANVSGWIDGNGSVSLHDTQLPIAWPYLLSQVRTDATVQDNWLDGSTYTSGAGNEKWTEEVWVLPPGGVNTVRKSRYGWGTAASTNFSMIRQANFVSLGRNVSAGDGVFQAVLGTIKLKGYGGVIHHLRANTFAGDGQSCQVKIVWAKLSEFGAQQDVEPKILMQQTGHSYTFNFSGLESELKTVVIPGQMQGYVTQPPSFERAPDWATHAFLLVDTTKMKSNFDLRITDVYMRQV
;
A
#
# COMPACT_ATOMS: atom_id res chain seq x y z
N MET A 1 -50.26 37.63 7.85
CA MET A 1 -49.80 36.23 7.76
C MET A 1 -50.07 35.60 9.11
N ASN A 2 -50.84 34.51 9.16
CA ASN A 2 -51.16 33.83 10.41
C ASN A 2 -49.89 33.16 10.98
N THR A 3 -49.77 33.08 12.30
CA THR A 3 -48.65 32.42 12.97
C THR A 3 -49.16 31.19 13.73
N CYS A 4 -48.34 30.15 13.78
CA CYS A 4 -48.60 28.90 14.48
C CYS A 4 -47.35 28.57 15.32
N PRO A 5 -47.49 28.18 16.60
CA PRO A 5 -46.32 27.89 17.42
C PRO A 5 -45.56 26.64 16.95
N ASP A 6 -46.28 25.59 16.54
CA ASP A 6 -45.70 24.27 16.25
C ASP A 6 -46.54 23.41 15.28
N ILE A 7 -45.99 22.27 14.87
CA ILE A 7 -46.65 21.34 13.93
C ILE A 7 -47.84 20.61 14.57
N ALA A 8 -47.79 20.34 15.88
CA ALA A 8 -48.92 19.72 16.59
C ALA A 8 -50.16 20.62 16.56
N THR A 9 -49.97 21.91 16.75
CA THR A 9 -51.01 22.93 16.63
C THR A 9 -51.49 23.04 15.18
N LEU A 10 -50.57 23.07 14.20
CA LEU A 10 -50.91 23.12 12.77
C LEU A 10 -51.80 21.94 12.34
N ARG A 11 -51.60 20.74 12.89
CA ARG A 11 -52.45 19.55 12.68
C ARG A 11 -53.88 19.69 13.18
N THR A 12 -54.23 20.78 13.86
CA THR A 12 -55.62 21.05 14.30
C THR A 12 -56.18 22.35 13.73
N THR A 13 -55.35 23.15 13.09
CA THR A 13 -55.74 24.42 12.47
C THR A 13 -56.35 24.18 11.09
N ILE A 14 -57.68 24.31 10.98
CA ILE A 14 -58.40 24.17 9.71
C ILE A 14 -58.24 25.48 8.88
N PRO A 15 -57.76 25.43 7.63
CA PRO A 15 -57.70 26.60 6.77
C PRO A 15 -59.10 27.15 6.46
N THR A 16 -59.18 28.46 6.24
CA THR A 16 -60.41 29.15 5.84
C THR A 16 -60.60 29.16 4.33
N ALA A 17 -59.51 29.10 3.55
CA ALA A 17 -59.52 29.06 2.10
C ALA A 17 -58.28 28.36 1.51
N ALA A 18 -58.38 27.89 0.26
CA ALA A 18 -57.21 27.40 -0.48
C ALA A 18 -56.27 28.57 -0.83
N GLY A 19 -54.96 28.34 -0.70
CA GLY A 19 -53.93 29.37 -0.86
C GLY A 19 -53.63 30.18 0.41
N GLU A 20 -54.35 29.96 1.51
CA GLU A 20 -54.03 30.59 2.80
C GLU A 20 -52.60 30.25 3.23
N LEU A 21 -51.86 31.26 3.74
CA LEU A 21 -50.50 31.10 4.23
C LEU A 21 -50.45 31.21 5.76
N ILE A 22 -49.72 30.29 6.38
CA ILE A 22 -49.42 30.28 7.81
C ILE A 22 -47.93 30.03 8.04
N THR A 23 -47.33 30.73 9.01
CA THR A 23 -45.94 30.52 9.41
C THR A 23 -45.89 29.76 10.73
N VAL A 24 -45.24 28.61 10.71
CA VAL A 24 -44.96 27.80 11.89
C VAL A 24 -43.60 28.20 12.47
N THR A 25 -43.54 28.45 13.78
CA THR A 25 -42.31 28.91 14.45
C THR A 25 -41.26 27.82 14.57
N ALA A 26 -41.63 26.65 15.09
CA ALA A 26 -40.75 25.49 15.22
C ALA A 26 -41.52 24.19 14.92
N TYR A 27 -40.82 23.07 14.78
CA TYR A 27 -41.50 21.79 14.68
C TYR A 27 -42.14 21.39 16.03
N ASN A 28 -41.32 21.40 17.08
CA ASN A 28 -41.66 20.93 18.42
C ASN A 28 -42.03 22.10 19.34
N ALA A 29 -43.06 21.94 20.19
CA ALA A 29 -43.59 23.00 21.06
C ALA A 29 -42.63 23.45 22.18
N ASP A 30 -41.67 22.60 22.55
CA ASP A 30 -40.70 22.83 23.62
C ASP A 30 -39.60 23.84 23.26
N TRP A 31 -39.60 24.36 22.03
CA TRP A 31 -38.66 25.37 21.54
C TRP A 31 -38.53 26.57 22.48
N SER A 32 -39.66 27.01 23.07
CA SER A 32 -39.73 28.18 23.95
C SER A 32 -39.13 27.94 25.35
N THR A 33 -38.95 26.67 25.73
CA THR A 33 -38.39 26.24 27.01
C THR A 33 -36.98 25.65 26.88
N SER A 34 -36.52 25.40 25.65
CA SER A 34 -35.18 24.92 25.35
C SER A 34 -34.24 26.10 25.07
N ASN A 35 -32.93 25.92 25.30
CA ASN A 35 -31.92 26.88 24.87
C ASN A 35 -31.56 26.73 23.37
N LEU A 36 -32.25 25.85 22.64
CA LEU A 36 -32.03 25.64 21.21
C LEU A 36 -32.80 26.67 20.39
N GLN A 37 -32.26 27.02 19.23
CA GLN A 37 -32.97 27.87 18.28
C GLN A 37 -34.24 27.16 17.78
N PRO A 38 -35.35 27.89 17.59
CA PRO A 38 -36.52 27.35 16.90
C PRO A 38 -36.11 26.74 15.56
N ASN A 39 -36.39 25.46 15.35
CA ASN A 39 -35.99 24.72 14.16
C ASN A 39 -37.17 23.97 13.56
N GLY A 40 -37.08 23.60 12.28
CA GLY A 40 -38.11 22.78 11.60
C GLY A 40 -39.44 23.47 11.29
N GLY A 41 -39.62 24.73 11.70
CA GLY A 41 -40.72 25.61 11.30
C GLY A 41 -40.65 26.03 9.83
N GLY A 42 -41.43 27.02 9.44
CA GLY A 42 -41.48 27.55 8.07
C GLY A 42 -42.88 27.93 7.61
N VAL A 43 -42.99 28.37 6.35
CA VAL A 43 -44.26 28.77 5.74
C VAL A 43 -44.99 27.55 5.17
N PHE A 44 -46.30 27.49 5.38
CA PHE A 44 -47.20 26.49 4.81
C PHE A 44 -48.33 27.15 4.03
N VAL A 45 -48.75 26.50 2.94
CA VAL A 45 -49.89 26.91 2.10
C VAL A 45 -51.02 25.89 2.18
N ALA A 46 -52.23 26.35 2.40
CA ALA A 46 -53.42 25.51 2.44
C ALA A 46 -53.82 25.02 1.05
N LYS A 47 -54.13 23.73 0.92
CA LYS A 47 -54.71 23.13 -0.28
C LYS A 47 -55.96 22.31 0.09
N ALA A 48 -57.05 22.52 -0.66
CA ALA A 48 -58.26 21.72 -0.56
C ALA A 48 -58.08 20.42 -1.36
N GLN A 49 -57.56 19.38 -0.72
CA GLN A 49 -57.27 18.08 -1.34
C GLN A 49 -57.22 16.95 -0.31
N SER A 50 -57.63 15.75 -0.72
CA SER A 50 -57.67 14.54 0.13
C SER A 50 -56.36 13.74 0.16
N THR A 51 -55.42 14.08 -0.73
CA THR A 51 -54.09 13.48 -0.81
C THR A 51 -53.02 14.57 -0.92
N PRO A 52 -51.76 14.29 -0.54
CA PRO A 52 -51.28 13.07 0.14
C PRO A 52 -51.66 13.02 1.63
N ALA A 53 -51.32 11.92 2.30
CA ALA A 53 -51.47 11.75 3.76
C ALA A 53 -50.54 12.70 4.55
N ASP A 54 -50.77 12.84 5.86
CA ASP A 54 -49.83 13.53 6.75
C ASP A 54 -48.52 12.74 6.80
N ASP A 55 -47.42 13.36 6.40
CA ASP A 55 -46.09 12.75 6.44
C ASP A 55 -45.24 13.26 7.62
N GLY A 56 -45.85 14.12 8.44
CA GLY A 56 -45.22 14.77 9.56
C GLY A 56 -44.13 15.76 9.19
N GLY A 57 -44.07 16.28 7.96
CA GLY A 57 -43.11 17.32 7.60
C GLY A 57 -43.54 18.21 6.45
N MET A 58 -43.68 17.65 5.25
CA MET A 58 -44.06 18.39 4.03
C MET A 58 -45.57 18.57 3.89
N PHE A 59 -46.34 17.60 4.37
CA PHE A 59 -47.78 17.56 4.31
C PHE A 59 -48.33 17.38 5.72
N ILE A 60 -49.00 18.41 6.24
CA ILE A 60 -49.60 18.40 7.57
C ILE A 60 -51.12 18.47 7.42
N ARG A 61 -51.85 17.48 7.93
CA ARG A 61 -53.31 17.38 7.72
C ARG A 61 -54.09 17.79 8.95
N PRO A 62 -54.89 18.86 8.86
CA PRO A 62 -55.86 19.18 9.91
C PRO A 62 -57.14 18.33 9.82
N ASN A 63 -57.47 17.79 8.65
CA ASN A 63 -58.58 16.85 8.43
C ASN A 63 -58.48 16.14 7.05
N THR A 64 -59.53 15.41 6.66
CA THR A 64 -59.60 14.66 5.40
C THR A 64 -59.77 15.51 4.14
N SER A 65 -60.16 16.79 4.26
CA SER A 65 -60.41 17.69 3.13
C SER A 65 -59.29 18.70 2.88
N TRP A 66 -58.42 18.93 3.87
CA TRP A 66 -57.39 19.95 3.83
C TRP A 66 -55.99 19.41 4.11
N VAL A 67 -54.99 20.04 3.51
CA VAL A 67 -53.58 19.84 3.84
C VAL A 67 -52.84 21.17 3.82
N TRP A 68 -51.98 21.36 4.81
CA TRP A 68 -50.94 22.38 4.83
C TRP A 68 -49.72 21.81 4.14
N LEU A 69 -49.38 22.37 2.97
CA LEU A 69 -48.17 22.04 2.23
C LEU A 69 -47.05 22.99 2.64
N ARG A 70 -45.94 22.45 3.12
CA ARG A 70 -44.74 23.24 3.40
C ARG A 70 -44.21 23.89 2.12
N VAL A 71 -43.93 25.19 2.19
CA VAL A 71 -43.24 25.94 1.16
C VAL A 71 -41.75 25.84 1.43
N LEU A 72 -41.01 25.23 0.50
CA LEU A 72 -39.56 25.12 0.60
C LEU A 72 -38.90 26.41 0.09
N GLU A 73 -37.90 26.89 0.83
CA GLU A 73 -37.06 28.01 0.39
C GLU A 73 -36.30 27.65 -0.89
N VAL A 74 -35.80 26.42 -0.96
CA VAL A 74 -35.16 25.85 -2.15
C VAL A 74 -35.88 24.56 -2.53
N ALA A 75 -36.45 24.54 -3.74
CA ALA A 75 -37.23 23.41 -4.22
C ALA A 75 -36.44 22.09 -4.16
N GLY A 76 -37.03 21.07 -3.54
CA GLY A 76 -36.43 19.73 -3.40
C GLY A 76 -35.38 19.60 -2.29
N THR A 77 -35.18 20.63 -1.47
CA THR A 77 -34.25 20.60 -0.34
C THR A 77 -34.99 20.50 0.98
N VAL A 78 -34.68 19.47 1.76
CA VAL A 78 -35.28 19.23 3.09
C VAL A 78 -34.21 18.97 4.14
N SER A 79 -34.60 19.12 5.42
CA SER A 79 -33.77 18.79 6.58
C SER A 79 -34.50 17.88 7.56
N PRO A 80 -33.78 17.11 8.39
CA PRO A 80 -34.40 16.30 9.45
C PRO A 80 -35.25 17.12 10.43
N TYR A 81 -34.89 18.38 10.67
CA TYR A 81 -35.65 19.30 11.51
C TYR A 81 -37.08 19.53 10.99
N MET A 82 -37.28 19.53 9.67
CA MET A 82 -38.63 19.66 9.08
C MET A 82 -39.55 18.48 9.40
N TYR A 83 -38.98 17.36 9.85
CA TYR A 83 -39.65 16.12 10.24
C TYR A 83 -39.58 15.84 11.75
N GLY A 84 -39.13 16.83 12.54
CA GLY A 84 -39.19 16.79 13.99
C GLY A 84 -37.93 16.30 14.71
N ALA A 85 -36.83 16.11 13.99
CA ALA A 85 -35.54 15.88 14.63
C ALA A 85 -35.23 17.02 15.62
N LYS A 86 -34.61 16.70 16.75
CA LYS A 86 -34.19 17.68 17.76
C LYS A 86 -32.72 18.06 17.62
N GLY A 87 -31.86 17.13 17.21
CA GLY A 87 -30.43 17.39 17.09
C GLY A 87 -29.75 17.77 18.42
N ASP A 88 -30.35 17.36 19.54
CA ASP A 88 -29.94 17.68 20.91
C ASP A 88 -29.01 16.63 21.54
N GLY A 89 -28.79 15.51 20.84
CA GLY A 89 -28.02 14.35 21.32
C GLY A 89 -28.72 13.50 22.38
N ILE A 90 -29.99 13.78 22.69
CA ILE A 90 -30.77 13.13 23.74
C ILE A 90 -31.95 12.36 23.14
N ALA A 91 -32.78 13.04 22.36
CA ALA A 91 -33.95 12.46 21.71
C ALA A 91 -33.52 11.59 20.51
N ASP A 92 -34.25 10.51 20.25
CA ASP A 92 -34.01 9.67 19.08
C ASP A 92 -34.50 10.36 17.80
N ASP A 93 -33.57 10.69 16.92
CA ASP A 93 -33.79 11.39 15.66
C ASP A 93 -33.91 10.43 14.46
N THR A 94 -33.80 9.12 14.67
CA THR A 94 -33.68 8.13 13.58
C THR A 94 -34.86 8.21 12.59
N ASP A 95 -36.09 8.24 13.10
CA ASP A 95 -37.31 8.27 12.28
C ASP A 95 -37.44 9.59 11.51
N ALA A 96 -37.14 10.73 12.15
CA ALA A 96 -37.19 12.03 11.50
C ALA A 96 -36.18 12.15 10.36
N ILE A 97 -34.95 11.64 10.55
CA ILE A 97 -33.93 11.57 9.50
C ILE A 97 -34.40 10.67 8.35
N GLN A 98 -34.92 9.48 8.66
CA GLN A 98 -35.37 8.55 7.62
C GLN A 98 -36.54 9.12 6.82
N LYS A 99 -37.49 9.82 7.46
CA LYS A 99 -38.59 10.51 6.76
C LYS A 99 -38.11 11.63 5.86
N ALA A 100 -37.16 12.45 6.34
CA ALA A 100 -36.54 13.50 5.52
C ALA A 100 -35.82 12.92 4.30
N HIS A 101 -35.06 11.84 4.48
CA HIS A 101 -34.44 11.09 3.38
C HIS A 101 -35.49 10.57 2.40
N ASN A 102 -36.55 9.92 2.88
CA ASN A 102 -37.57 9.32 2.02
C ASN A 102 -38.26 10.38 1.16
N TYR A 103 -38.56 11.56 1.73
CA TYR A 103 -39.09 12.67 0.95
C TYR A 103 -38.06 13.18 -0.06
N ALA A 104 -36.80 13.42 0.33
CA ALA A 104 -35.75 13.86 -0.59
C ALA A 104 -35.61 12.88 -1.78
N SER A 105 -35.55 11.59 -1.51
CA SER A 105 -35.47 10.55 -2.55
C SER A 105 -36.68 10.57 -3.49
N SER A 106 -37.88 10.82 -2.97
CA SER A 106 -39.10 10.96 -3.79
C SER A 106 -39.10 12.16 -4.75
N GLN A 107 -38.23 13.16 -4.53
CA GLN A 107 -38.09 14.32 -5.42
C GLN A 107 -37.22 14.04 -6.65
N ALA A 108 -36.57 12.87 -6.70
CA ALA A 108 -35.78 12.48 -7.85
C ALA A 108 -36.66 12.31 -9.09
N THR A 109 -36.18 12.81 -10.23
CA THR A 109 -36.86 12.63 -11.53
C THR A 109 -36.10 11.60 -12.35
N THR A 110 -36.82 10.63 -12.91
CA THR A 110 -36.24 9.55 -13.73
C THR A 110 -36.79 9.55 -15.15
N SER A 111 -36.00 9.06 -16.10
CA SER A 111 -36.43 8.73 -17.47
C SER A 111 -35.95 7.32 -17.79
N GLY A 112 -36.88 6.36 -17.77
CA GLY A 112 -36.53 4.94 -17.74
C GLY A 112 -35.64 4.62 -16.54
N SER A 113 -34.51 3.97 -16.79
CA SER A 113 -33.50 3.69 -15.75
C SER A 113 -32.54 4.85 -15.50
N ARG A 114 -32.76 6.07 -16.02
CA ARG A 114 -31.83 7.20 -15.82
C ARG A 114 -32.34 8.18 -14.78
N VAL A 115 -31.52 8.52 -13.79
CA VAL A 115 -31.81 9.64 -12.87
C VAL A 115 -31.40 10.96 -13.56
N LEU A 116 -32.34 11.90 -13.66
CA LEU A 116 -32.17 13.21 -14.31
C LEU A 116 -32.00 14.35 -13.31
N LYS A 117 -32.59 14.21 -12.13
CA LYS A 117 -32.56 15.18 -11.03
C LYS A 117 -32.64 14.43 -9.71
N ASN A 118 -31.91 14.88 -8.70
CA ASN A 118 -31.94 14.35 -7.33
C ASN A 118 -32.77 15.25 -6.41
N GLY A 119 -33.18 14.70 -5.25
CA GLY A 119 -33.52 15.53 -4.10
C GLY A 119 -32.29 15.86 -3.27
N ASN A 120 -32.42 16.84 -2.37
CA ASN A 120 -31.34 17.26 -1.49
C ASN A 120 -31.75 17.05 -0.03
N LEU A 121 -30.91 16.33 0.72
CA LEU A 121 -31.00 16.23 2.17
C LEU A 121 -29.85 17.01 2.80
N ILE A 122 -30.19 18.16 3.39
CA ILE A 122 -29.22 19.03 4.06
C ILE A 122 -29.49 19.00 5.55
N PHE A 123 -28.49 18.58 6.30
CA PHE A 123 -28.53 18.64 7.76
C PHE A 123 -28.19 20.07 8.22
N GLY A 124 -28.82 20.48 9.32
CA GLY A 124 -28.38 21.65 10.07
C GLY A 124 -27.37 21.29 11.16
N ASN A 125 -26.89 22.29 11.89
CA ASN A 125 -26.02 22.04 13.05
C ASN A 125 -26.78 21.27 14.14
N GLY A 126 -26.15 20.24 14.70
CA GLY A 126 -26.75 19.43 15.77
C GLY A 126 -26.07 18.09 15.97
N ARG A 127 -26.33 17.45 17.11
CA ARG A 127 -25.97 16.06 17.40
C ARG A 127 -27.24 15.22 17.29
N PHE A 128 -27.33 14.39 16.26
CA PHE A 128 -28.52 13.61 15.97
C PHE A 128 -28.37 12.20 16.51
N LYS A 129 -29.05 11.88 17.61
CA LYS A 129 -28.94 10.55 18.22
C LYS A 129 -29.76 9.55 17.42
N CYS A 130 -29.13 8.46 17.01
CA CYS A 130 -29.75 7.41 16.22
C CYS A 130 -29.61 6.08 16.96
N ILE A 131 -30.73 5.50 17.40
CA ILE A 131 -30.72 4.21 18.13
C ILE A 131 -31.00 3.02 17.21
N THR A 132 -31.41 3.26 15.96
CA THR A 132 -31.58 2.23 14.94
C THR A 132 -30.90 2.64 13.62
N LYS A 133 -30.83 1.69 12.68
CA LYS A 133 -30.16 1.86 11.39
C LYS A 133 -30.86 2.91 10.51
N LEU A 134 -30.08 3.76 9.85
CA LEU A 134 -30.52 4.59 8.73
C LEU A 134 -30.27 3.90 7.39
N THR A 135 -31.15 4.15 6.43
CA THR A 135 -31.05 3.57 5.09
C THR A 135 -31.11 4.67 4.03
N PHE A 136 -29.99 4.86 3.34
CA PHE A 136 -29.76 5.97 2.43
C PHE A 136 -29.52 5.51 0.99
N ASP A 137 -30.07 6.27 0.05
CA ASP A 137 -29.97 6.00 -1.38
C ASP A 137 -28.68 6.58 -1.97
N THR A 138 -28.01 5.80 -2.82
CA THR A 138 -26.75 6.19 -3.48
C THR A 138 -26.94 6.95 -4.79
N LYS A 139 -28.19 7.06 -5.30
CA LYS A 139 -28.48 7.57 -6.66
C LYS A 139 -29.58 8.63 -6.77
N THR A 140 -30.37 8.87 -5.74
CA THR A 140 -31.54 9.77 -5.82
C THR A 140 -31.44 10.99 -4.92
N VAL A 141 -30.44 11.03 -4.04
CA VAL A 141 -30.28 12.08 -3.03
C VAL A 141 -28.84 12.60 -3.03
N ASP A 142 -28.69 13.92 -3.06
CA ASP A 142 -27.45 14.61 -2.72
C ASP A 142 -27.46 14.95 -1.22
N TYR A 143 -26.38 14.61 -0.51
CA TYR A 143 -26.31 14.75 0.94
C TYR A 143 -25.31 15.82 1.37
N ASP A 144 -25.73 16.66 2.31
CA ASP A 144 -24.86 17.59 3.01
C ASP A 144 -25.04 17.46 4.52
N PHE A 145 -24.02 16.95 5.21
CA PHE A 145 -24.00 16.77 6.66
C PHE A 145 -23.27 17.91 7.39
N SER A 146 -23.00 19.03 6.72
CA SER A 146 -22.24 20.14 7.29
C SER A 146 -22.85 20.63 8.61
N GLY A 147 -22.05 20.62 9.67
CA GLY A 147 -22.47 21.03 11.02
C GLY A 147 -23.15 19.92 11.84
N ALA A 148 -23.51 18.78 11.24
CA ALA A 148 -24.13 17.66 11.94
C ALA A 148 -23.09 16.66 12.50
N LEU A 149 -23.50 15.94 13.53
CA LEU A 149 -22.89 14.71 14.03
C LEU A 149 -24.00 13.66 14.16
N LEU A 150 -23.88 12.53 13.45
CA LEU A 150 -24.78 11.39 13.65
C LEU A 150 -24.23 10.52 14.77
N ASP A 151 -25.01 10.34 15.83
CA ASP A 151 -24.57 9.66 17.03
C ASP A 151 -25.30 8.32 17.19
N PHE A 152 -24.57 7.25 16.92
CA PHE A 152 -25.03 5.87 17.01
C PHE A 152 -24.55 5.17 18.29
N THR A 153 -24.00 5.90 19.27
CA THR A 153 -23.44 5.33 20.51
C THR A 153 -24.46 4.52 21.32
N ALA A 154 -25.75 4.76 21.11
CA ALA A 154 -26.85 4.05 21.78
C ALA A 154 -27.48 2.92 20.94
N MET A 155 -26.93 2.59 19.77
CA MET A 155 -27.40 1.43 18.99
C MET A 155 -27.10 0.13 19.72
N THR A 156 -28.07 -0.78 19.74
CA THR A 156 -27.89 -2.12 20.30
C THR A 156 -26.86 -2.92 19.49
N PRO A 157 -25.76 -3.40 20.11
CA PRO A 157 -24.69 -4.19 19.46
C PRO A 157 -25.20 -5.37 18.60
N GLY A 158 -24.39 -5.75 17.62
CA GLY A 158 -24.55 -6.97 16.82
C GLY A 158 -23.90 -8.18 17.48
N THR A 159 -23.62 -9.22 16.70
CA THR A 159 -22.75 -10.34 17.09
C THR A 159 -21.66 -10.55 16.05
N ALA A 160 -20.64 -11.35 16.37
CA ALA A 160 -19.55 -11.66 15.44
C ALA A 160 -20.04 -12.32 14.13
N GLU A 161 -21.12 -13.10 14.20
CA GLU A 161 -21.73 -13.77 13.04
C GLU A 161 -22.68 -12.85 12.27
N LEU A 162 -23.24 -11.83 12.93
CA LEU A 162 -24.26 -10.95 12.38
C LEU A 162 -24.00 -9.52 12.82
N HIS A 163 -23.09 -8.87 12.10
CA HIS A 163 -22.89 -7.44 12.19
C HIS A 163 -24.16 -6.70 11.78
N LYS A 164 -24.40 -5.53 12.39
CA LYS A 164 -25.43 -4.59 11.93
C LYS A 164 -24.75 -3.37 11.33
N ALA A 165 -25.46 -2.62 10.49
CA ALA A 165 -24.98 -1.35 9.97
C ALA A 165 -25.67 -0.16 10.66
N ALA A 166 -24.92 0.90 10.95
CA ALA A 166 -25.47 2.19 11.36
C ALA A 166 -26.10 2.93 10.17
N ILE A 167 -25.41 2.96 9.02
CA ILE A 167 -25.96 3.40 7.74
C ILE A 167 -25.83 2.29 6.69
N ASP A 168 -26.97 1.89 6.13
CA ASP A 168 -27.01 1.11 4.88
C ASP A 168 -27.09 2.05 3.69
N TRP A 169 -26.08 2.00 2.83
CA TRP A 169 -26.09 2.65 1.52
C TRP A 169 -26.58 1.67 0.47
N LYS A 170 -27.62 2.05 -0.26
CA LYS A 170 -28.25 1.19 -1.27
C LYS A 170 -28.57 1.92 -2.56
N ASN A 171 -28.65 1.19 -3.66
CA ASN A 171 -29.17 1.72 -4.90
C ASN A 171 -30.62 1.28 -5.12
N ASN A 172 -31.56 2.20 -4.91
CA ASN A 172 -32.99 2.01 -5.14
C ASN A 172 -33.46 2.43 -6.55
N ALA A 173 -32.56 2.94 -7.40
CA ALA A 173 -32.91 3.52 -8.69
C ALA A 173 -31.95 3.04 -9.80
N GLY A 174 -32.23 3.42 -11.04
CA GLY A 174 -31.36 3.07 -12.15
C GLY A 174 -30.06 3.91 -12.19
N TYR A 175 -29.43 3.93 -13.35
CA TYR A 175 -28.19 4.64 -13.65
C TYR A 175 -28.31 6.17 -13.53
N ALA A 176 -27.58 6.78 -12.60
CA ALA A 176 -27.29 8.23 -12.65
C ALA A 176 -26.11 8.50 -13.62
N GLN A 177 -26.06 9.68 -14.25
CA GLN A 177 -24.94 10.12 -15.12
C GLN A 177 -23.65 10.44 -14.35
N GLY A 178 -23.25 9.60 -13.40
CA GLY A 178 -22.08 9.79 -12.56
C GLY A 178 -22.24 9.17 -11.17
N ASN A 179 -21.23 9.41 -10.32
CA ASN A 179 -21.31 9.16 -8.89
C ASN A 179 -21.90 10.39 -8.18
N LEU A 180 -22.85 10.18 -7.27
CA LEU A 180 -23.32 11.24 -6.37
C LEU A 180 -22.34 11.46 -5.21
N SER A 181 -22.56 12.55 -4.47
CA SER A 181 -21.70 12.91 -3.34
C SER A 181 -22.43 13.03 -2.01
N ALA A 182 -21.75 12.61 -0.94
CA ALA A 182 -22.08 12.94 0.43
C ALA A 182 -20.98 13.82 1.03
N LYS A 183 -21.36 15.01 1.52
CA LYS A 183 -20.42 16.00 2.04
C LYS A 183 -20.40 16.01 3.57
N ASN A 184 -19.21 16.06 4.15
CA ASN A 184 -18.97 16.28 5.58
C ASN A 184 -19.70 15.31 6.53
N LEU A 185 -19.90 14.06 6.11
CA LEU A 185 -20.53 13.04 6.96
C LEU A 185 -19.67 12.76 8.18
N ARG A 186 -20.19 13.07 9.38
CA ARG A 186 -19.56 12.76 10.66
C ARG A 186 -20.43 11.86 11.48
N MET A 187 -19.86 10.78 12.01
CA MET A 187 -20.58 9.89 12.90
C MET A 187 -19.71 9.24 13.98
N ILE A 188 -20.33 8.95 15.12
CA ILE A 188 -19.75 8.22 16.24
C ILE A 188 -20.57 6.97 16.53
N GLY A 189 -19.90 5.86 16.82
CA GLY A 189 -20.50 4.55 17.03
C GLY A 189 -20.38 4.04 18.47
N PRO A 190 -20.99 2.88 18.77
CA PRO A 190 -21.02 2.30 20.12
C PRO A 190 -19.70 1.63 20.56
N GLY A 191 -18.68 1.60 19.73
CA GLY A 191 -17.34 1.06 20.01
C GLY A 191 -16.88 0.01 19.01
N ALA A 192 -15.57 -0.25 18.97
CA ALA A 192 -14.93 -1.21 18.05
C ALA A 192 -15.46 -2.65 18.21
N ASP A 193 -15.73 -3.09 19.44
CA ASP A 193 -16.22 -4.44 19.73
C ASP A 193 -17.76 -4.57 19.69
N SER A 194 -18.46 -3.57 19.17
CA SER A 194 -19.92 -3.53 19.15
C SER A 194 -20.56 -4.37 18.04
N PHE A 195 -19.77 -4.84 17.06
CA PHE A 195 -20.26 -5.47 15.83
C PHE A 195 -21.29 -4.60 15.07
N ILE A 196 -21.17 -3.27 15.21
CA ILE A 196 -21.88 -2.28 14.39
C ILE A 196 -20.89 -1.71 13.39
N ASP A 197 -21.14 -1.94 12.11
CA ASP A 197 -20.41 -1.31 11.02
C ASP A 197 -20.96 0.10 10.79
N GLY A 198 -20.09 1.11 10.65
CA GLY A 198 -20.49 2.50 10.45
C GLY A 198 -21.26 2.69 9.14
N MET A 199 -20.68 2.19 8.05
CA MET A 199 -21.30 2.20 6.72
C MET A 199 -21.20 0.84 6.05
N ALA A 200 -22.34 0.31 5.62
CA ALA A 200 -22.41 -0.90 4.81
C ALA A 200 -23.04 -0.62 3.45
N PHE A 201 -22.39 -1.08 2.38
CA PHE A 201 -22.94 -1.09 1.02
C PHE A 201 -23.47 -2.49 0.71
N SER A 202 -24.79 -2.68 0.73
CA SER A 202 -25.42 -4.00 0.66
C SER A 202 -26.18 -4.28 -0.64
N THR A 203 -26.29 -5.57 -1.00
CA THR A 203 -27.34 -6.07 -1.90
C THR A 203 -28.65 -6.33 -1.19
N SER A 204 -29.58 -5.40 -1.35
CA SER A 204 -30.98 -5.73 -1.65
C SER A 204 -31.72 -4.47 -2.07
N LEU A 205 -31.94 -4.32 -3.39
CA LEU A 205 -33.25 -4.08 -4.01
C LEU A 205 -33.07 -3.82 -5.52
N SER A 206 -33.56 -4.81 -6.29
CA SER A 206 -34.07 -4.79 -7.66
C SER A 206 -34.14 -3.44 -8.42
N GLY A 207 -33.00 -2.92 -8.89
CA GLY A 207 -32.95 -1.92 -9.95
C GLY A 207 -32.33 -2.50 -11.22
N SER A 208 -32.69 -2.00 -12.41
CA SER A 208 -32.15 -2.50 -13.70
C SER A 208 -30.63 -2.36 -13.86
N TYR A 209 -29.93 -1.70 -12.91
CA TYR A 209 -28.47 -1.51 -12.87
C TYR A 209 -28.02 -1.35 -11.41
N PRO A 210 -27.64 -2.43 -10.70
CA PRO A 210 -27.53 -2.40 -9.24
C PRO A 210 -26.20 -1.82 -8.73
N ARG A 211 -25.69 -0.73 -9.30
CA ARG A 211 -24.42 -0.11 -8.90
C ARG A 211 -24.51 0.62 -7.55
N ASN A 212 -23.85 0.11 -6.52
CA ASN A 212 -23.64 0.80 -5.25
C ASN A 212 -22.32 1.59 -5.29
N SER A 213 -22.40 2.86 -5.70
CA SER A 213 -21.25 3.77 -5.77
C SER A 213 -21.59 5.16 -5.23
N LEU A 214 -20.67 5.75 -4.48
CA LEU A 214 -20.82 7.08 -3.88
C LEU A 214 -19.45 7.75 -3.71
N THR A 215 -19.44 9.08 -3.75
CA THR A 215 -18.27 9.90 -3.42
C THR A 215 -18.47 10.56 -2.05
N PHE A 216 -17.53 10.39 -1.14
CA PHE A 216 -17.50 11.11 0.14
C PHE A 216 -16.47 12.24 0.06
N THR A 217 -16.85 13.43 0.54
CA THR A 217 -15.95 14.59 0.57
C THR A 217 -15.96 15.22 1.95
N GLY A 218 -14.85 15.08 2.66
CA GLY A 218 -14.72 15.47 4.07
C GLY A 218 -15.56 14.61 5.00
N GLY A 219 -15.32 14.77 6.30
CA GLY A 219 -16.04 14.05 7.36
C GLY A 219 -15.19 13.02 8.09
N GLY A 220 -15.84 12.18 8.88
CA GLY A 220 -15.16 11.11 9.59
C GLY A 220 -16.08 10.14 10.32
N ILE A 221 -15.51 9.00 10.67
CA ILE A 221 -16.14 7.90 11.38
C ILE A 221 -15.31 7.55 12.59
N GLU A 222 -15.98 7.34 13.72
CA GLU A 222 -15.31 6.96 14.95
C GLU A 222 -16.08 5.89 15.73
N GLY A 223 -15.39 4.88 16.27
CA GLY A 223 -15.98 3.98 17.26
C GLY A 223 -16.92 2.91 16.67
N PHE A 224 -16.56 2.30 15.54
CA PHE A 224 -17.34 1.23 14.89
C PHE A 224 -16.54 -0.07 14.74
N SER A 225 -17.20 -1.20 14.51
CA SER A 225 -16.50 -2.45 14.18
C SER A 225 -15.81 -2.32 12.83
N CYS A 226 -16.56 -2.25 11.72
CA CYS A 226 -16.01 -1.76 10.45
C CYS A 226 -16.40 -0.29 10.24
N GLY A 227 -15.46 0.59 9.89
CA GLY A 227 -15.80 1.96 9.50
C GLY A 227 -16.62 1.96 8.22
N ILE A 228 -16.11 1.30 7.18
CA ILE A 228 -16.82 1.06 5.93
C ILE A 228 -16.60 -0.37 5.44
N THR A 229 -17.67 -1.00 4.98
CA THR A 229 -17.67 -2.33 4.36
C THR A 229 -18.72 -2.40 3.24
N GLY A 230 -18.68 -3.46 2.44
CA GLY A 230 -19.70 -3.72 1.44
C GLY A 230 -19.73 -5.18 1.01
N THR A 231 -20.81 -5.55 0.33
CA THR A 231 -21.04 -6.91 -0.17
C THR A 231 -21.13 -6.89 -1.69
N THR A 232 -22.29 -7.10 -2.29
CA THR A 232 -22.44 -7.26 -3.74
C THR A 232 -22.75 -5.93 -4.44
N ASN A 233 -22.30 -5.82 -5.70
CA ASN A 233 -22.37 -4.61 -6.53
C ASN A 233 -21.71 -3.35 -5.93
N PHE A 234 -20.72 -3.52 -5.07
CA PHE A 234 -20.01 -2.46 -4.37
C PHE A 234 -18.71 -2.10 -5.11
N TYR A 235 -18.73 -0.99 -5.84
CA TYR A 235 -17.61 -0.53 -6.66
C TYR A 235 -17.66 0.98 -6.90
N PHE A 236 -16.56 1.56 -7.39
CA PHE A 236 -16.40 2.99 -7.62
C PHE A 236 -16.64 3.85 -6.38
N LEU A 237 -16.27 3.36 -5.20
CA LEU A 237 -16.22 4.17 -3.98
C LEU A 237 -15.10 5.21 -4.13
N ARG A 238 -15.38 6.47 -3.79
CA ARG A 238 -14.36 7.53 -3.76
C ARG A 238 -14.45 8.29 -2.45
N MET A 239 -13.35 8.44 -1.73
CA MET A 239 -13.31 9.19 -0.49
C MET A 239 -12.19 10.22 -0.54
N TYR A 240 -12.52 11.48 -0.25
CA TYR A 240 -11.59 12.60 -0.27
C TYR A 240 -11.54 13.27 1.10
N GLY A 241 -10.38 13.28 1.76
CA GLY A 241 -10.22 13.97 3.05
C GLY A 241 -11.07 13.38 4.18
N PHE A 242 -11.30 12.07 4.17
CA PHE A 242 -12.14 11.40 5.18
C PHE A 242 -11.28 10.76 6.27
N THR A 243 -11.74 10.84 7.52
CA THR A 243 -11.01 10.28 8.68
C THR A 243 -11.73 9.07 9.25
N PHE A 244 -10.99 8.00 9.52
CA PHE A 244 -11.45 6.84 10.26
C PHE A 244 -10.67 6.76 11.57
N ASN A 245 -11.38 6.64 12.70
CA ASN A 245 -10.78 6.65 14.01
C ASN A 245 -11.40 5.59 14.94
N HIS A 246 -10.65 5.04 15.89
CA HIS A 246 -11.16 4.13 16.93
C HIS A 246 -12.08 3.00 16.41
N CYS A 247 -11.83 2.51 15.20
CA CYS A 247 -12.57 1.38 14.64
C CYS A 247 -11.85 0.06 14.97
N ASP A 248 -12.54 -1.09 14.93
CA ASP A 248 -11.81 -2.36 14.89
C ASP A 248 -11.09 -2.47 13.53
N THR A 249 -11.80 -2.24 12.44
CA THR A 249 -11.25 -2.11 11.09
C THR A 249 -11.78 -0.86 10.41
N CYS A 250 -10.91 0.05 9.92
CA CYS A 250 -11.42 1.25 9.27
C CYS A 250 -12.10 0.96 7.93
N TYR A 251 -11.44 0.21 7.04
CA TYR A 251 -12.02 -0.24 5.77
C TYR A 251 -11.85 -1.76 5.60
N PHE A 252 -12.98 -2.43 5.40
CA PHE A 252 -13.05 -3.86 5.16
C PHE A 252 -13.63 -4.16 3.78
N PHE A 253 -12.91 -4.95 2.98
CA PHE A 253 -13.41 -5.51 1.73
C PHE A 253 -13.43 -7.04 1.84
N PRO A 254 -14.62 -7.67 1.93
CA PRO A 254 -14.71 -9.12 2.14
C PRO A 254 -14.47 -9.94 0.87
N ASN A 255 -14.13 -11.23 1.01
CA ASN A 255 -13.86 -12.13 -0.12
C ASN A 255 -15.11 -12.75 -0.77
N ASN A 256 -16.28 -12.62 -0.13
CA ASN A 256 -17.53 -13.22 -0.56
C ASN A 256 -18.42 -12.26 -1.37
N THR A 257 -17.85 -11.19 -1.93
CA THR A 257 -18.57 -10.21 -2.75
C THR A 257 -18.75 -10.68 -4.18
N SER A 258 -19.92 -10.43 -4.77
CA SER A 258 -20.16 -10.61 -6.21
C SER A 258 -20.17 -9.25 -6.93
N ASP A 259 -19.69 -9.20 -8.18
CA ASP A 259 -19.72 -7.98 -9.01
C ASP A 259 -19.21 -6.72 -8.28
N SER A 260 -18.07 -6.80 -7.59
CA SER A 260 -17.61 -5.76 -6.65
C SER A 260 -16.10 -5.54 -6.69
N GLY A 261 -15.67 -4.40 -6.16
CA GLY A 261 -14.27 -4.08 -5.90
C GLY A 261 -13.55 -3.32 -7.00
N GLU A 262 -14.22 -2.90 -8.07
CA GLU A 262 -13.60 -2.06 -9.10
C GLU A 262 -13.39 -0.63 -8.59
N GLU A 263 -12.18 -0.09 -8.75
CA GLU A 263 -11.84 1.33 -8.52
C GLU A 263 -12.27 1.88 -7.13
N MET A 264 -11.82 1.24 -6.05
CA MET A 264 -12.04 1.73 -4.68
C MET A 264 -10.97 2.76 -4.32
N ASN A 265 -11.29 4.04 -4.30
CA ASN A 265 -10.31 5.13 -4.18
C ASN A 265 -10.41 5.91 -2.86
N PHE A 266 -9.26 6.13 -2.25
CA PHE A 266 -9.09 6.94 -1.05
C PHE A 266 -8.00 7.99 -1.31
N HIS A 267 -8.33 9.26 -1.15
CA HIS A 267 -7.45 10.39 -1.41
C HIS A 267 -7.33 11.26 -0.17
N SER A 268 -6.10 11.46 0.32
CA SER A 268 -5.84 12.27 1.52
C SER A 268 -6.71 11.88 2.72
N CYS A 269 -7.00 10.58 2.84
CA CYS A 269 -7.75 10.03 3.97
C CYS A 269 -6.81 9.70 5.12
N VAL A 270 -7.36 9.68 6.33
CA VAL A 270 -6.62 9.32 7.55
C VAL A 270 -7.24 8.08 8.14
N PHE A 271 -6.44 7.04 8.32
CA PHE A 271 -6.78 5.81 9.02
C PHE A 271 -6.01 5.84 10.33
N ALA A 272 -6.65 6.19 11.44
CA ALA A 272 -5.95 6.44 12.68
C ALA A 272 -6.46 5.58 13.84
N GLN A 273 -5.58 5.30 14.81
CA GLN A 273 -5.96 4.89 16.18
C GLN A 273 -7.04 3.79 16.22
N SER A 274 -6.91 2.81 15.35
CA SER A 274 -7.85 1.71 15.14
C SER A 274 -7.11 0.38 15.29
N ASN A 275 -7.79 -0.76 15.42
CA ASN A 275 -7.08 -2.03 15.55
C ASN A 275 -6.49 -2.50 14.19
N CYS A 276 -7.14 -2.13 13.09
CA CYS A 276 -6.75 -2.44 11.72
C CYS A 276 -7.08 -1.25 10.81
N GLY A 277 -6.11 -0.78 10.03
CA GLY A 277 -6.36 0.29 9.05
C GLY A 277 -7.18 -0.25 7.87
N VAL A 278 -6.71 -1.32 7.23
CA VAL A 278 -7.43 -1.94 6.11
C VAL A 278 -7.36 -3.46 6.16
N ASN A 279 -8.48 -4.10 5.86
CA ASN A 279 -8.59 -5.55 5.66
C ASN A 279 -9.16 -5.80 4.26
N LEU A 280 -8.32 -6.27 3.34
CA LEU A 280 -8.60 -6.35 1.91
C LEU A 280 -8.55 -7.79 1.45
N GLN A 281 -9.69 -8.46 1.39
CA GLN A 281 -9.76 -9.87 1.01
C GLN A 281 -9.99 -10.09 -0.50
N GLY A 282 -10.03 -9.01 -1.28
CA GLY A 282 -10.27 -9.00 -2.73
C GLY A 282 -10.31 -7.58 -3.28
N GLY A 283 -10.77 -7.44 -4.53
CA GLY A 283 -11.01 -6.15 -5.17
C GLY A 283 -9.75 -5.36 -5.59
N TYR A 284 -9.97 -4.12 -6.00
CA TYR A 284 -8.97 -3.17 -6.49
C TYR A 284 -9.07 -1.86 -5.72
N SER A 285 -8.15 -1.65 -4.77
CA SER A 285 -8.15 -0.45 -3.92
C SER A 285 -6.91 0.41 -4.12
N TYR A 286 -7.11 1.73 -4.13
CA TYR A 286 -6.11 2.74 -4.39
C TYR A 286 -6.12 3.77 -3.26
N PHE A 287 -4.99 3.94 -2.61
CA PHE A 287 -4.78 4.91 -1.53
C PHE A 287 -3.76 5.92 -2.00
N PHE A 288 -4.13 7.20 -2.04
CA PHE A 288 -3.31 8.28 -2.55
C PHE A 288 -3.13 9.33 -1.46
N ASN A 289 -1.88 9.62 -1.10
CA ASN A 289 -1.55 10.62 -0.09
C ASN A 289 -2.28 10.41 1.24
N CYS A 290 -2.56 9.15 1.61
CA CYS A 290 -3.28 8.82 2.84
C CYS A 290 -2.31 8.68 4.02
N SER A 291 -2.81 8.91 5.24
CA SER A 291 -2.08 8.63 6.48
C SER A 291 -2.65 7.40 7.18
N PHE A 292 -1.77 6.55 7.68
CA PHE A 292 -2.05 5.41 8.55
C PHE A 292 -1.34 5.66 9.87
N ASP A 293 -2.08 6.13 10.87
CA ASP A 293 -1.53 6.89 11.99
C ASP A 293 -1.87 6.26 13.35
N TYR A 294 -0.86 5.78 14.08
CA TYR A 294 -1.03 5.10 15.38
C TYR A 294 -2.08 3.98 15.37
N ILE A 295 -2.14 3.18 14.31
CA ILE A 295 -2.94 1.96 14.36
C ILE A 295 -2.43 1.12 15.55
N TYR A 296 -3.32 0.46 16.29
CA TYR A 296 -2.95 -0.28 17.49
C TYR A 296 -2.39 -1.67 17.16
N GLY A 297 -2.95 -2.30 16.12
CA GLY A 297 -2.83 -3.75 15.94
C GLY A 297 -3.69 -4.46 16.99
N LYS A 298 -4.32 -5.58 16.62
CA LYS A 298 -5.03 -6.39 17.61
C LYS A 298 -4.00 -7.15 18.44
N ASN A 299 -4.18 -7.16 19.76
CA ASN A 299 -3.38 -7.99 20.65
C ASN A 299 -3.55 -9.47 20.25
N GLY A 300 -2.48 -10.14 19.86
CA GLY A 300 -2.54 -11.50 19.35
C GLY A 300 -1.16 -12.07 19.04
N PRO A 301 -1.03 -13.41 18.95
CA PRO A 301 0.23 -14.06 18.63
C PRO A 301 0.71 -13.70 17.22
N GLN A 302 2.01 -13.47 17.08
CA GLN A 302 2.68 -13.12 15.83
C GLN A 302 2.78 -14.32 14.88
N THR A 303 1.66 -14.75 14.29
CA THR A 303 1.65 -15.90 13.39
C THR A 303 1.41 -15.49 11.94
N SER A 304 1.95 -16.30 11.03
CA SER A 304 1.68 -16.23 9.59
C SER A 304 0.23 -16.60 9.24
N ALA A 305 -0.45 -17.32 10.15
CA ALA A 305 -1.79 -17.85 9.95
C ALA A 305 -2.88 -16.90 10.44
N ASP A 306 -2.58 -16.00 11.39
CA ASP A 306 -3.62 -15.15 11.97
C ASP A 306 -4.14 -14.14 10.94
N ARG A 307 -5.45 -14.19 10.73
CA ARG A 307 -6.18 -13.52 9.63
C ARG A 307 -6.72 -12.16 10.02
N LEU A 308 -6.45 -11.68 11.24
CA LEU A 308 -7.01 -10.44 11.78
C LEU A 308 -5.96 -9.65 12.58
N GLY A 309 -6.08 -8.31 12.56
CA GLY A 309 -5.49 -7.46 13.60
C GLY A 309 -4.12 -6.85 13.33
N LYS A 310 -3.85 -6.42 12.09
CA LYS A 310 -2.59 -5.81 11.66
C LYS A 310 -2.88 -4.47 10.96
N TYR A 311 -1.90 -3.59 10.75
CA TYR A 311 -2.21 -2.27 10.17
C TYR A 311 -2.85 -2.38 8.79
N ILE A 312 -2.29 -3.26 7.97
CA ILE A 312 -2.77 -3.62 6.65
C ILE A 312 -2.80 -5.15 6.57
N HIS A 313 -3.99 -5.72 6.36
CA HIS A 313 -4.18 -7.14 6.10
C HIS A 313 -4.75 -7.34 4.70
N ILE A 314 -4.14 -8.24 3.92
CA ILE A 314 -4.52 -8.47 2.52
C ILE A 314 -4.59 -9.97 2.25
N GLU A 315 -5.71 -10.43 1.67
CA GLU A 315 -5.91 -11.83 1.30
C GLU A 315 -6.16 -12.05 -0.21
N GLY A 316 -6.36 -10.98 -0.98
CA GLY A 316 -6.72 -11.10 -2.39
C GLY A 316 -6.62 -9.77 -3.11
N GLY A 317 -6.81 -9.79 -4.43
CA GLY A 317 -6.95 -8.56 -5.21
C GLY A 317 -5.64 -7.85 -5.58
N GLN A 318 -5.78 -6.60 -6.02
CA GLN A 318 -4.66 -5.73 -6.34
C GLN A 318 -4.81 -4.36 -5.67
N HIS A 319 -3.79 -3.95 -4.91
CA HIS A 319 -3.83 -2.74 -4.11
C HIS A 319 -2.64 -1.84 -4.37
N THR A 320 -2.87 -0.53 -4.38
CA THR A 320 -1.80 0.45 -4.54
C THR A 320 -1.89 1.49 -3.43
N PHE A 321 -0.78 1.70 -2.74
CA PHE A 321 -0.58 2.75 -1.76
C PHE A 321 0.46 3.70 -2.33
N ARG A 322 0.03 4.89 -2.72
CA ARG A 322 0.89 5.90 -3.34
C ARG A 322 1.01 7.12 -2.44
N ASP A 323 2.24 7.54 -2.22
CA ASP A 323 2.60 8.72 -1.40
C ASP A 323 1.96 8.69 0.00
N CYS A 324 1.75 7.49 0.56
CA CYS A 324 1.12 7.32 1.86
C CYS A 324 2.15 7.43 3.00
N HIS A 325 1.70 7.94 4.14
CA HIS A 325 2.48 8.03 5.37
C HIS A 325 2.00 6.95 6.35
N PHE A 326 2.89 6.08 6.78
CA PHE A 326 2.60 5.02 7.75
C PHE A 326 3.41 5.28 9.01
N GLU A 327 2.73 5.50 10.12
CA GLU A 327 3.40 5.82 11.39
C GLU A 327 2.71 5.26 12.63
N GLY A 328 3.48 5.17 13.72
CA GLY A 328 3.01 4.70 15.01
C GLY A 328 4.13 4.28 15.95
N TYR A 329 3.78 3.43 16.91
CA TYR A 329 4.71 2.77 17.82
C TYR A 329 5.43 1.60 17.11
N GLY A 330 6.55 1.15 17.66
CA GLY A 330 7.30 0.02 17.10
C GLY A 330 6.44 -1.24 16.99
N PRO A 331 6.55 -2.03 15.89
CA PRO A 331 5.60 -3.09 15.60
C PRO A 331 5.71 -4.23 16.62
N GLN A 332 4.59 -4.48 17.29
CA GLN A 332 4.36 -5.68 18.10
C GLN A 332 3.71 -6.81 17.29
N ASN A 333 3.24 -6.49 16.09
CA ASN A 333 2.72 -7.38 15.07
C ASN A 333 3.13 -6.84 13.69
N TYR A 334 3.04 -7.65 12.63
CA TYR A 334 3.33 -7.16 11.28
C TYR A 334 2.46 -5.94 10.93
N ILE A 335 3.09 -4.92 10.37
CA ILE A 335 2.43 -3.74 9.80
C ILE A 335 1.65 -4.14 8.56
N VAL A 336 2.28 -4.90 7.66
CA VAL A 336 1.60 -5.47 6.48
C VAL A 336 1.66 -6.98 6.56
N ASN A 337 0.52 -7.63 6.33
CA ASN A 337 0.42 -9.08 6.33
C ASN A 337 -0.39 -9.64 5.17
N ILE A 338 0.21 -10.62 4.51
CA ILE A 338 -0.38 -11.40 3.44
C ILE A 338 -0.16 -12.87 3.77
N PRO A 339 -1.20 -13.65 4.13
CA PRO A 339 -1.03 -15.06 4.48
C PRO A 339 -0.52 -15.94 3.33
N ASP A 340 0.09 -17.08 3.65
CA ASP A 340 0.77 -17.97 2.68
C ASP A 340 -0.11 -18.48 1.54
N ASP A 341 -1.38 -18.75 1.83
CA ASP A 341 -2.36 -19.30 0.88
C ASP A 341 -3.07 -18.23 0.04
N LYS A 342 -2.64 -16.96 0.13
CA LYS A 342 -3.32 -15.81 -0.46
C LYS A 342 -2.59 -15.20 -1.65
N ARG A 343 -3.33 -15.01 -2.75
CA ARG A 343 -2.83 -14.46 -4.01
C ARG A 343 -3.23 -12.99 -4.12
N CYS A 344 -2.27 -12.10 -4.09
CA CYS A 344 -2.52 -10.67 -4.28
C CYS A 344 -1.31 -9.95 -4.87
N LYS A 345 -1.57 -8.77 -5.45
CA LYS A 345 -0.55 -7.84 -5.92
C LYS A 345 -0.63 -6.53 -5.15
N VAL A 346 0.46 -6.10 -4.54
CA VAL A 346 0.48 -4.88 -3.72
C VAL A 346 1.62 -3.99 -4.17
N ASN A 347 1.34 -2.71 -4.44
CA ASN A 347 2.37 -1.73 -4.76
C ASN A 347 2.36 -0.62 -3.72
N PHE A 348 3.50 -0.39 -3.07
CA PHE A 348 3.80 0.80 -2.28
C PHE A 348 4.70 1.69 -3.14
N ILE A 349 4.25 2.89 -3.47
CA ILE A 349 4.92 3.80 -4.40
C ILE A 349 5.07 5.17 -3.74
N GLY A 350 6.29 5.62 -3.50
CA GLY A 350 6.53 6.83 -2.71
C GLY A 350 6.15 6.65 -1.23
N GLY A 351 6.12 7.75 -0.49
CA GLY A 351 5.70 7.74 0.91
C GLY A 351 6.75 7.21 1.89
N ILE A 352 6.32 6.95 3.13
CA ILE A 352 7.21 6.62 4.23
C ILE A 352 6.58 5.64 5.23
N PHE A 353 7.40 4.73 5.75
CA PHE A 353 7.13 3.91 6.91
C PHE A 353 8.02 4.38 8.07
N THR A 354 7.45 4.92 9.15
CA THR A 354 8.22 5.45 10.29
C THR A 354 7.55 5.18 11.63
N PHE A 355 8.15 4.35 12.47
CA PHE A 355 7.53 3.89 13.72
C PHE A 355 8.29 4.36 14.95
N LYS A 356 8.66 5.65 14.95
CA LYS A 356 9.47 6.28 16.00
C LYS A 356 8.64 6.98 17.07
N ALA A 357 7.32 6.92 16.99
CA ALA A 357 6.47 7.72 17.86
C ALA A 357 6.49 7.18 19.29
N GLY A 358 6.90 8.03 20.23
CA GLY A 358 6.60 7.96 21.67
C GLY A 358 6.73 6.63 22.39
N GLY A 359 7.94 6.24 22.82
CA GLY A 359 8.04 5.23 23.86
C GLY A 359 9.46 4.83 24.20
N SER A 360 9.74 4.73 25.50
CA SER A 360 10.85 3.92 25.98
C SER A 360 10.74 2.53 25.33
N PRO A 361 11.86 1.92 24.89
CA PRO A 361 11.85 0.55 24.37
C PRO A 361 11.21 -0.50 25.29
N SER A 362 10.97 -0.14 26.55
CA SER A 362 10.26 -0.93 27.55
C SER A 362 8.73 -0.96 27.41
N THR A 363 8.09 0.09 26.87
CA THR A 363 6.62 0.20 26.88
C THR A 363 6.00 -0.36 25.61
N TYR A 364 6.59 -0.04 24.46
CA TYR A 364 6.20 -0.56 23.15
C TYR A 364 7.43 -1.11 22.43
N PRO A 365 7.94 -2.28 22.87
CA PRO A 365 9.06 -2.90 22.19
C PRO A 365 8.65 -3.29 20.77
N THR A 366 9.50 -3.01 19.80
CA THR A 366 9.44 -3.72 18.51
C THR A 366 9.76 -5.19 18.80
N THR A 367 8.89 -6.11 18.42
CA THR A 367 9.05 -7.56 18.73
C THR A 367 9.04 -8.45 17.50
N CYS A 368 8.79 -7.91 16.31
CA CYS A 368 8.87 -8.65 15.06
C CYS A 368 9.39 -7.80 13.91
N ASN A 369 9.65 -8.48 12.80
CA ASN A 369 9.84 -7.84 11.52
C ASN A 369 8.52 -7.15 11.09
N PRO A 370 8.58 -6.05 10.33
CA PRO A 370 7.42 -5.23 10.03
C PRO A 370 6.51 -5.82 8.95
N PHE A 371 7.02 -6.66 8.05
CA PHE A 371 6.23 -7.15 6.91
C PHE A 371 6.23 -8.67 6.85
N TYR A 372 5.06 -9.27 6.59
CA TYR A 372 4.91 -10.67 6.25
C TYR A 372 4.24 -10.84 4.89
N PHE A 373 4.93 -11.50 3.98
CA PHE A 373 4.44 -11.74 2.63
C PHE A 373 4.49 -13.23 2.29
N GLY A 374 3.31 -13.85 2.28
CA GLY A 374 3.13 -15.27 2.02
C GLY A 374 3.49 -15.70 0.60
N ASN A 375 3.65 -17.01 0.40
CA ASN A 375 4.20 -17.64 -0.81
C ASN A 375 3.62 -17.17 -2.14
N LEU A 376 2.35 -16.76 -2.15
CA LEU A 376 1.62 -16.38 -3.37
C LEU A 376 1.46 -14.86 -3.53
N ALA A 377 2.09 -14.07 -2.65
CA ALA A 377 2.08 -12.62 -2.68
C ALA A 377 3.06 -12.07 -3.72
N ARG A 378 2.70 -10.95 -4.34
CA ARG A 378 3.60 -10.11 -5.15
C ARG A 378 3.56 -8.69 -4.62
N VAL A 379 4.67 -8.21 -4.07
CA VAL A 379 4.76 -6.89 -3.45
C VAL A 379 5.88 -6.07 -4.08
N VAL A 380 5.61 -4.81 -4.35
CA VAL A 380 6.59 -3.85 -4.87
C VAL A 380 6.67 -2.65 -3.94
N PHE A 381 7.87 -2.30 -3.52
CA PHE A 381 8.20 -1.01 -2.93
C PHE A 381 8.97 -0.21 -3.97
N GLU A 382 8.46 0.94 -4.38
CA GLU A 382 9.09 1.84 -5.35
C GLU A 382 9.21 3.24 -4.72
N LYS A 383 10.42 3.78 -4.60
CA LYS A 383 10.66 5.14 -4.07
C LYS A 383 10.13 5.36 -2.65
N VAL A 384 10.06 4.30 -1.86
CA VAL A 384 9.56 4.35 -0.48
C VAL A 384 10.70 4.72 0.46
N ASN A 385 10.43 5.49 1.51
CA ASN A 385 11.35 5.63 2.63
C ASN A 385 10.95 4.70 3.77
N ILE A 386 11.83 3.79 4.15
CA ILE A 386 11.65 2.94 5.32
C ILE A 386 12.55 3.50 6.42
N GLY A 387 11.92 4.19 7.37
CA GLY A 387 12.56 4.75 8.56
C GLY A 387 12.76 3.71 9.66
N GLN A 388 13.45 4.09 10.74
CA GLN A 388 13.65 3.19 11.88
C GLN A 388 12.30 2.83 12.52
N MET A 389 12.23 1.61 13.02
CA MET A 389 11.04 1.04 13.63
C MET A 389 10.93 1.35 15.13
N GLN A 390 11.98 1.94 15.74
CA GLN A 390 11.94 2.36 17.14
C GLN A 390 12.89 3.54 17.44
N GLN A 391 12.56 4.35 18.45
CA GLN A 391 13.33 5.52 18.90
C GLN A 391 14.74 5.17 19.46
N GLY A 392 15.02 3.90 19.78
CA GLY A 392 16.29 3.41 20.33
C GLY A 392 17.10 2.49 19.41
N GLY A 393 16.66 2.31 18.16
CA GLY A 393 17.22 1.34 17.22
C GLY A 393 16.45 0.00 17.19
N ASP A 394 16.63 -0.76 16.12
CA ASP A 394 15.76 -1.88 15.75
C ASP A 394 16.25 -3.23 16.31
N ALA A 395 16.63 -3.28 17.60
CA ALA A 395 17.40 -4.38 18.20
C ALA A 395 16.75 -5.78 18.13
N ASN A 396 15.42 -5.85 18.00
CA ASN A 396 14.65 -7.10 17.89
C ASN A 396 14.18 -7.40 16.47
N VAL A 397 14.51 -6.55 15.50
CA VAL A 397 14.18 -6.76 14.09
C VAL A 397 15.33 -7.56 13.47
N SER A 398 15.02 -8.77 13.01
CA SER A 398 15.99 -9.64 12.34
C SER A 398 16.03 -9.42 10.82
N GLY A 399 15.03 -8.72 10.28
CA GLY A 399 14.89 -8.33 8.88
C GLY A 399 13.64 -7.47 8.65
N TRP A 400 13.47 -6.91 7.46
CA TRP A 400 12.27 -6.13 7.15
C TRP A 400 11.08 -7.00 6.72
N ILE A 401 11.37 -8.15 6.13
CA ILE A 401 10.40 -8.97 5.43
C ILE A 401 10.55 -10.42 5.87
N ASP A 402 9.43 -10.99 6.31
CA ASP A 402 9.21 -12.41 6.52
C ASP A 402 8.31 -13.02 5.43
N GLY A 403 8.32 -14.35 5.33
CA GLY A 403 7.56 -15.13 4.35
C GLY A 403 8.38 -15.48 3.09
N ASN A 404 7.75 -16.15 2.12
CA ASN A 404 8.40 -16.55 0.86
C ASN A 404 7.76 -15.91 -0.39
N GLY A 405 6.93 -14.88 -0.21
CA GLY A 405 6.34 -14.14 -1.32
C GLY A 405 7.37 -13.37 -2.14
N SER A 406 7.00 -12.98 -3.37
CA SER A 406 7.86 -12.16 -4.21
C SER A 406 7.82 -10.70 -3.76
N VAL A 407 8.98 -10.14 -3.41
CA VAL A 407 9.10 -8.73 -3.01
C VAL A 407 10.20 -8.03 -3.78
N SER A 408 9.88 -6.91 -4.40
CA SER A 408 10.83 -6.05 -5.10
C SER A 408 10.97 -4.70 -4.39
N LEU A 409 12.20 -4.21 -4.26
CA LEU A 409 12.50 -2.86 -3.77
C LEU A 409 13.23 -2.09 -4.88
N HIS A 410 12.64 -0.98 -5.33
CA HIS A 410 13.18 -0.08 -6.34
C HIS A 410 13.32 1.31 -5.74
N ASP A 411 14.48 1.96 -5.90
CA ASP A 411 14.76 3.32 -5.40
C ASP A 411 14.32 3.56 -3.94
N THR A 412 14.29 2.50 -3.12
CA THR A 412 13.74 2.52 -1.76
C THR A 412 14.86 2.83 -0.77
N GLN A 413 14.64 3.86 0.06
CA GLN A 413 15.59 4.27 1.09
C GLN A 413 15.39 3.41 2.35
N LEU A 414 16.49 2.88 2.88
CA LEU A 414 16.55 2.17 4.16
C LEU A 414 17.25 3.04 5.22
N PRO A 415 17.07 2.80 6.54
CA PRO A 415 17.64 3.67 7.56
C PRO A 415 19.17 3.55 7.65
N ILE A 416 19.85 4.66 7.94
CA ILE A 416 21.33 4.81 7.92
C ILE A 416 22.04 3.98 9.00
N ALA A 417 21.35 3.58 10.08
CA ALA A 417 21.94 3.01 11.28
C ALA A 417 21.49 1.56 11.55
N TRP A 418 21.89 0.59 10.70
CA TRP A 418 22.31 -0.78 11.10
C TRP A 418 22.64 -1.70 9.90
N PRO A 419 23.49 -2.74 10.08
CA PRO A 419 23.96 -3.63 9.02
C PRO A 419 23.08 -4.89 8.86
N TYR A 420 23.27 -5.64 7.77
CA TYR A 420 22.58 -6.89 7.36
C TYR A 420 21.35 -6.72 6.45
N LEU A 421 21.62 -6.52 5.16
CA LEU A 421 20.64 -6.63 4.08
C LEU A 421 20.13 -8.08 3.92
N LEU A 422 18.80 -8.18 3.78
CA LEU A 422 17.99 -9.20 3.10
C LEU A 422 17.91 -10.62 3.73
N SER A 423 16.85 -10.84 4.51
CA SER A 423 16.33 -12.17 4.86
C SER A 423 15.71 -12.86 3.64
N GLN A 424 16.20 -14.09 3.35
CA GLN A 424 15.67 -15.14 2.47
C GLN A 424 15.32 -14.82 0.99
N VAL A 425 16.23 -15.20 0.09
CA VAL A 425 15.87 -15.69 -1.26
C VAL A 425 15.89 -17.22 -1.21
N ARG A 426 14.72 -17.89 -1.30
CA ARG A 426 14.64 -19.33 -1.59
C ARG A 426 14.30 -19.55 -3.06
N THR A 427 15.07 -20.45 -3.64
CA THR A 427 15.06 -20.90 -5.02
C THR A 427 13.94 -21.93 -5.23
N ASP A 428 12.75 -21.49 -5.59
CA ASP A 428 11.77 -22.39 -6.22
C ASP A 428 12.14 -22.57 -7.69
N ALA A 429 12.24 -23.81 -8.15
CA ALA A 429 12.54 -24.15 -9.54
C ALA A 429 11.43 -23.70 -10.52
N THR A 430 10.23 -23.38 -10.02
CA THR A 430 9.02 -23.07 -10.80
C THR A 430 8.69 -21.58 -10.91
N VAL A 431 9.43 -20.70 -10.23
CA VAL A 431 9.22 -19.25 -10.31
C VAL A 431 10.21 -18.64 -11.30
N GLN A 432 9.68 -18.20 -12.45
CA GLN A 432 10.38 -17.28 -13.34
C GLN A 432 10.19 -15.86 -12.79
N ASP A 433 11.31 -15.15 -12.65
CA ASP A 433 11.47 -13.72 -12.39
C ASP A 433 11.78 -13.28 -10.95
N ASN A 434 13.09 -13.09 -10.72
CA ASN A 434 13.67 -12.09 -9.81
C ASN A 434 14.85 -11.47 -10.57
N TRP A 435 14.84 -10.17 -10.83
CA TRP A 435 15.92 -9.50 -11.55
C TRP A 435 16.25 -8.13 -10.95
N LEU A 436 17.52 -7.95 -10.57
CA LEU A 436 18.31 -6.77 -10.93
C LEU A 436 19.03 -7.13 -12.24
N ASP A 437 18.92 -6.28 -13.24
CA ASP A 437 19.30 -6.54 -14.63
C ASP A 437 20.80 -6.91 -14.78
N GLY A 438 21.04 -8.21 -14.99
CA GLY A 438 22.19 -8.77 -15.68
C GLY A 438 21.68 -9.95 -16.50
N SER A 439 21.76 -9.88 -17.83
CA SER A 439 21.11 -10.79 -18.78
C SER A 439 21.32 -12.29 -18.46
N THR A 440 20.26 -13.03 -18.14
CA THR A 440 20.29 -14.50 -18.23
C THR A 440 20.40 -14.90 -19.70
N TYR A 441 21.45 -15.64 -20.04
CA TYR A 441 21.52 -16.36 -21.30
C TYR A 441 21.23 -17.84 -21.09
N THR A 442 20.31 -18.37 -21.90
CA THR A 442 20.12 -19.81 -22.05
C THR A 442 21.02 -20.26 -23.20
N SER A 443 22.20 -20.80 -22.92
CA SER A 443 23.01 -21.50 -23.92
C SER A 443 23.48 -22.84 -23.38
N GLY A 444 22.71 -23.90 -23.66
CA GLY A 444 23.05 -25.27 -23.31
C GLY A 444 21.83 -26.18 -23.37
N ALA A 445 22.01 -27.42 -23.84
CA ALA A 445 20.94 -28.38 -24.13
C ALA A 445 20.27 -29.00 -22.88
N GLY A 446 20.29 -28.34 -21.71
CA GLY A 446 20.01 -29.00 -20.43
C GLY A 446 19.42 -28.18 -19.28
N ASN A 447 18.76 -27.03 -19.52
CA ASN A 447 18.17 -26.20 -18.43
C ASN A 447 19.18 -25.76 -17.35
N GLU A 448 20.44 -25.52 -17.72
CA GLU A 448 21.44 -24.98 -16.81
C GLU A 448 21.15 -23.49 -16.55
N LYS A 449 20.75 -23.17 -15.31
CA LYS A 449 20.54 -21.78 -14.85
C LYS A 449 21.82 -21.24 -14.24
N TRP A 450 22.37 -20.17 -14.82
CA TRP A 450 23.53 -19.45 -14.30
C TRP A 450 23.07 -18.19 -13.55
N THR A 451 23.67 -17.90 -12.39
CA THR A 451 23.43 -16.66 -11.63
C THR A 451 24.70 -15.82 -11.69
N GLU A 452 24.61 -14.64 -12.30
CA GLU A 452 25.66 -13.62 -12.27
C GLU A 452 25.40 -12.65 -11.11
N GLU A 453 26.39 -12.44 -10.25
CA GLU A 453 26.34 -11.46 -9.15
C GLU A 453 27.62 -10.62 -9.23
N VAL A 454 27.45 -9.29 -9.29
CA VAL A 454 28.56 -8.34 -9.33
C VAL A 454 28.72 -7.70 -7.96
N TRP A 455 29.91 -7.84 -7.38
CA TRP A 455 30.25 -7.26 -6.08
C TRP A 455 31.35 -6.22 -6.25
N VAL A 456 31.12 -5.01 -5.75
CA VAL A 456 32.11 -3.92 -5.79
C VAL A 456 32.71 -3.73 -4.40
N LEU A 457 34.02 -3.92 -4.27
CA LEU A 457 34.74 -3.54 -3.05
C LEU A 457 34.93 -2.02 -3.03
N PRO A 458 34.48 -1.30 -1.99
CA PRO A 458 34.72 0.13 -1.90
C PRO A 458 36.23 0.45 -1.88
N PRO A 459 36.65 1.61 -2.41
CA PRO A 459 38.05 2.02 -2.40
C PRO A 459 38.52 2.32 -0.97
N GLY A 460 39.69 1.79 -0.59
CA GLY A 460 40.33 2.01 0.71
C GLY A 460 39.93 1.01 1.81
N GLY A 461 40.73 0.95 2.88
CA GLY A 461 40.45 0.16 4.09
C GLY A 461 40.65 -1.37 3.97
N VAL A 462 40.35 -2.08 5.06
CA VAL A 462 40.27 -3.55 5.11
C VAL A 462 38.80 -3.93 4.93
N ASN A 463 38.47 -4.63 3.84
CA ASN A 463 37.10 -4.95 3.46
C ASN A 463 37.00 -6.41 3.00
N THR A 464 35.87 -7.06 3.20
CA THR A 464 35.68 -8.47 2.84
C THR A 464 34.31 -8.67 2.21
N VAL A 465 34.29 -9.29 1.03
CA VAL A 465 33.07 -9.83 0.41
C VAL A 465 33.24 -11.35 0.31
N ARG A 466 32.24 -12.09 0.81
CA ARG A 466 32.22 -13.56 0.77
C ARG A 466 30.88 -14.04 0.22
N LYS A 467 30.92 -14.90 -0.79
CA LYS A 467 29.76 -15.66 -1.27
C LYS A 467 29.82 -17.08 -0.72
N SER A 468 28.77 -17.53 -0.03
CA SER A 468 28.61 -18.93 0.42
C SER A 468 27.66 -19.67 -0.54
N ARG A 469 28.11 -20.76 -1.18
CA ARG A 469 27.23 -21.70 -1.89
C ARG A 469 26.99 -22.92 -1.00
N TYR A 470 25.77 -23.06 -0.47
CA TYR A 470 25.34 -24.17 0.41
C TYR A 470 26.01 -24.20 1.80
N GLY A 471 25.20 -24.14 2.86
CA GLY A 471 25.65 -24.14 4.27
C GLY A 471 26.04 -22.74 4.75
N TRP A 472 25.27 -22.17 5.68
CA TRP A 472 25.50 -20.83 6.23
C TRP A 472 26.57 -20.84 7.32
N GLY A 473 27.51 -19.88 7.29
CA GLY A 473 28.24 -19.38 8.47
C GLY A 473 29.12 -20.37 9.25
N THR A 474 29.32 -21.60 8.76
CA THR A 474 30.22 -22.58 9.37
C THR A 474 31.52 -22.65 8.59
N ALA A 475 32.60 -23.14 9.21
CA ALA A 475 33.89 -23.35 8.57
C ALA A 475 33.85 -24.30 7.34
N ALA A 476 32.70 -24.91 7.05
CA ALA A 476 32.46 -25.90 6.00
C ALA A 476 31.74 -25.37 4.74
N SER A 477 31.43 -24.07 4.63
CA SER A 477 30.74 -23.51 3.46
C SER A 477 31.65 -23.32 2.24
N THR A 478 31.11 -23.51 1.02
CA THR A 478 31.79 -23.15 -0.24
C THR A 478 31.92 -21.64 -0.31
N ASN A 479 33.09 -21.10 0.01
CA ASN A 479 33.33 -19.66 -0.08
C ASN A 479 34.05 -19.34 -1.38
N PHE A 480 33.52 -18.46 -2.23
CA PHE A 480 34.33 -17.64 -3.14
C PHE A 480 34.38 -16.24 -2.53
N SER A 481 35.57 -15.69 -2.39
CA SER A 481 35.79 -14.49 -1.60
C SER A 481 36.73 -13.53 -2.28
N MET A 482 36.42 -12.25 -2.11
CA MET A 482 37.31 -11.15 -2.46
C MET A 482 37.60 -10.38 -1.17
N ILE A 483 38.84 -10.41 -0.72
CA ILE A 483 39.25 -9.88 0.58
C ILE A 483 40.31 -8.81 0.36
N ARG A 484 39.98 -7.56 0.66
CA ARG A 484 40.96 -6.46 0.71
C ARG A 484 41.67 -6.45 2.05
N GLN A 485 42.99 -6.57 2.01
CA GLN A 485 43.91 -6.39 3.12
C GLN A 485 44.77 -5.15 2.87
N ALA A 486 45.55 -4.72 3.86
CA ALA A 486 46.36 -3.50 3.78
C ALA A 486 47.27 -3.42 2.52
N ASN A 487 47.74 -4.56 2.00
CA ASN A 487 48.73 -4.62 0.92
C ASN A 487 48.31 -5.49 -0.28
N PHE A 488 47.12 -6.09 -0.28
CA PHE A 488 46.67 -6.94 -1.38
C PHE A 488 45.15 -7.10 -1.39
N VAL A 489 44.62 -7.51 -2.55
CA VAL A 489 43.28 -8.06 -2.67
C VAL A 489 43.41 -9.56 -2.93
N SER A 490 42.86 -10.37 -2.04
CA SER A 490 42.86 -11.82 -2.16
C SER A 490 41.61 -12.27 -2.91
N LEU A 491 41.80 -13.07 -3.95
CA LEU A 491 40.77 -13.97 -4.48
C LEU A 491 40.98 -15.32 -3.84
N GLY A 492 40.05 -15.73 -2.98
CA GLY A 492 40.18 -16.98 -2.23
C GLY A 492 38.96 -17.85 -2.38
N ARG A 493 39.15 -19.16 -2.28
CA ARG A 493 38.04 -20.10 -2.11
C ARG A 493 38.35 -21.29 -1.23
N ASN A 494 37.32 -21.86 -0.62
CA ASN A 494 37.48 -23.00 0.30
C ASN A 494 37.21 -24.37 -0.35
N VAL A 495 36.55 -24.45 -1.51
CA VAL A 495 36.28 -25.72 -2.23
C VAL A 495 36.58 -25.59 -3.73
N SER A 496 36.66 -26.70 -4.46
CA SER A 496 36.80 -26.66 -5.93
C SER A 496 35.53 -26.13 -6.62
N ALA A 497 35.65 -25.64 -7.86
CA ALA A 497 34.52 -25.03 -8.58
C ALA A 497 33.40 -25.99 -8.99
N GLY A 498 33.64 -27.31 -8.97
CA GLY A 498 32.73 -28.28 -9.59
C GLY A 498 32.47 -27.91 -11.05
N ASP A 499 31.20 -27.86 -11.43
CA ASP A 499 30.73 -27.41 -12.76
C ASP A 499 30.56 -25.88 -12.87
N GLY A 500 30.86 -25.13 -11.81
CA GLY A 500 30.75 -23.66 -11.78
C GLY A 500 31.99 -22.94 -12.35
N VAL A 501 31.84 -21.63 -12.57
CA VAL A 501 32.93 -20.73 -13.00
C VAL A 501 33.16 -19.66 -11.93
N PHE A 502 34.41 -19.41 -11.56
CA PHE A 502 34.79 -18.37 -10.60
C PHE A 502 35.70 -17.34 -11.26
N GLN A 503 35.12 -16.18 -11.56
CA GLN A 503 35.79 -15.07 -12.22
C GLN A 503 35.64 -13.78 -11.42
N ALA A 504 36.64 -12.91 -11.51
CA ALA A 504 36.63 -11.59 -10.90
C ALA A 504 37.14 -10.55 -11.89
N VAL A 505 36.44 -9.42 -12.00
CA VAL A 505 36.96 -8.24 -12.71
C VAL A 505 37.87 -7.47 -11.76
N LEU A 506 39.14 -7.32 -12.15
CA LEU A 506 40.18 -6.68 -11.34
C LEU A 506 40.53 -5.27 -11.81
N GLY A 507 40.12 -4.90 -13.02
CA GLY A 507 40.40 -3.60 -13.57
C GLY A 507 39.47 -3.25 -14.73
N THR A 508 39.27 -1.95 -14.91
CA THR A 508 38.56 -1.39 -16.06
C THR A 508 39.34 -0.19 -16.59
N ILE A 509 39.38 -0.03 -17.91
CA ILE A 509 39.88 1.19 -18.55
C ILE A 509 38.93 1.63 -19.66
N LYS A 510 38.80 2.94 -19.82
CA LYS A 510 38.14 3.55 -20.97
C LYS A 510 39.07 3.56 -22.18
N LEU A 511 38.55 3.18 -23.34
CA LEU A 511 39.29 3.14 -24.60
C LEU A 511 39.19 4.48 -25.33
N LYS A 512 40.29 4.89 -25.97
CA LYS A 512 40.39 6.14 -26.76
C LYS A 512 40.55 5.88 -28.26
N GLY A 513 40.51 4.62 -28.68
CA GLY A 513 40.69 4.19 -30.07
C GLY A 513 40.72 2.66 -30.18
N TYR A 514 41.21 2.13 -31.30
CA TYR A 514 41.21 0.69 -31.62
C TYR A 514 42.49 -0.06 -31.21
N GLY A 515 43.37 0.60 -30.44
CA GLY A 515 44.60 0.01 -29.93
C GLY A 515 44.32 -1.16 -28.99
N GLY A 516 45.24 -2.13 -28.94
CA GLY A 516 45.13 -3.28 -28.03
C GLY A 516 45.31 -2.87 -26.58
N VAL A 517 44.89 -3.72 -25.65
CA VAL A 517 45.07 -3.49 -24.21
C VAL A 517 46.06 -4.50 -23.65
N ILE A 518 47.12 -3.97 -23.05
CA ILE A 518 48.07 -4.75 -22.27
C ILE A 518 47.70 -4.69 -20.79
N HIS A 519 48.05 -5.74 -20.06
CA HIS A 519 47.87 -5.83 -18.63
C HIS A 519 49.12 -6.36 -17.93
N HIS A 520 49.24 -6.04 -16.65
CA HIS A 520 50.21 -6.59 -15.73
C HIS A 520 49.48 -6.89 -14.43
N LEU A 521 49.52 -8.14 -14.00
CA LEU A 521 48.98 -8.60 -12.73
C LEU A 521 50.12 -9.22 -11.91
N ARG A 522 50.42 -8.67 -10.72
CA ARG A 522 51.31 -9.31 -9.77
C ARG A 522 50.50 -9.92 -8.64
N ALA A 523 50.77 -11.18 -8.32
CA ALA A 523 50.08 -11.87 -7.25
C ALA A 523 51.01 -12.80 -6.46
N ASN A 524 50.68 -13.03 -5.19
CA ASN A 524 51.30 -14.04 -4.35
C ASN A 524 50.33 -15.21 -4.13
N THR A 525 50.79 -16.45 -4.24
CA THR A 525 49.94 -17.63 -4.02
C THR A 525 50.74 -18.85 -3.59
N PHE A 526 50.07 -19.79 -2.93
CA PHE A 526 50.59 -21.13 -2.63
C PHE A 526 50.24 -22.15 -3.72
N ALA A 527 49.60 -21.74 -4.81
CA ALA A 527 49.23 -22.66 -5.88
C ALA A 527 50.46 -23.35 -6.49
N GLY A 528 50.35 -24.66 -6.72
CA GLY A 528 51.43 -25.52 -7.21
C GLY A 528 51.09 -26.25 -8.51
N ASP A 529 51.86 -27.30 -8.81
CA ASP A 529 51.73 -28.07 -10.05
C ASP A 529 50.27 -28.53 -10.30
N GLY A 530 49.80 -28.35 -11.53
CA GLY A 530 48.46 -28.74 -11.97
C GLY A 530 47.35 -27.74 -11.65
N GLN A 531 47.66 -26.60 -11.01
CA GLN A 531 46.74 -25.47 -10.85
C GLN A 531 47.00 -24.40 -11.91
N SER A 532 45.94 -23.72 -12.36
CA SER A 532 46.06 -22.63 -13.33
C SER A 532 45.00 -21.57 -13.10
N CYS A 533 45.32 -20.32 -13.47
CA CYS A 533 44.33 -19.26 -13.61
C CYS A 533 44.36 -18.71 -15.04
N GLN A 534 43.23 -18.19 -15.50
CA GLN A 534 43.14 -17.54 -16.80
C GLN A 534 42.91 -16.05 -16.63
N VAL A 535 43.67 -15.22 -17.34
CA VAL A 535 43.48 -13.77 -17.35
C VAL A 535 42.94 -13.37 -18.71
N LYS A 536 41.82 -12.65 -18.71
CA LYS A 536 41.07 -12.28 -19.91
C LYS A 536 40.97 -10.78 -20.01
N ILE A 537 41.05 -10.27 -21.23
CA ILE A 537 40.55 -8.95 -21.60
C ILE A 537 39.17 -9.14 -22.20
N VAL A 538 38.18 -8.44 -21.64
CA VAL A 538 36.82 -8.39 -22.17
C VAL A 538 36.56 -6.99 -22.69
N TRP A 539 36.22 -6.89 -23.98
CA TRP A 539 35.79 -5.66 -24.61
C TRP A 539 34.34 -5.39 -24.26
N ALA A 540 34.01 -4.15 -23.90
CA ALA A 540 32.66 -3.76 -23.53
C ALA A 540 32.23 -2.42 -24.14
N LYS A 541 30.96 -2.34 -24.53
CA LYS A 541 30.27 -1.08 -24.82
C LYS A 541 29.47 -0.69 -23.59
N LEU A 542 29.80 0.45 -22.98
CA LEU A 542 29.11 0.97 -21.82
C LEU A 542 28.28 2.20 -22.19
N SER A 543 27.10 2.31 -21.59
CA SER A 543 26.40 3.58 -21.40
C SER A 543 26.82 4.11 -20.03
N GLU A 544 27.60 5.18 -20.01
CA GLU A 544 28.03 5.85 -18.77
C GLU A 544 27.10 7.03 -18.48
N PHE A 545 26.76 7.24 -17.22
CA PHE A 545 25.98 8.38 -16.75
C PHE A 545 26.84 9.22 -15.79
N GLY A 546 26.59 10.52 -15.74
CA GLY A 546 27.34 11.41 -14.86
C GLY A 546 27.07 11.08 -13.39
N ALA A 547 28.03 11.39 -12.50
CA ALA A 547 27.92 11.14 -11.05
C ALA A 547 26.69 11.80 -10.37
N GLN A 548 26.03 12.74 -11.05
CA GLN A 548 24.83 13.44 -10.59
C GLN A 548 23.52 12.81 -11.07
N GLN A 549 23.58 11.84 -11.99
CA GLN A 549 22.39 11.30 -12.66
C GLN A 549 21.79 10.08 -11.95
N ASP A 550 22.40 9.59 -10.87
CA ASP A 550 21.96 8.43 -10.07
C ASP A 550 21.47 7.24 -10.92
N VAL A 551 22.18 6.99 -12.04
CA VAL A 551 21.92 5.86 -12.94
C VAL A 551 23.19 5.04 -13.06
N GLU A 552 23.08 3.74 -12.83
CA GLU A 552 24.20 2.80 -12.97
C GLU A 552 24.66 2.66 -14.44
N PRO A 553 25.97 2.51 -14.71
CA PRO A 553 26.47 2.23 -16.04
C PRO A 553 25.92 0.91 -16.59
N LYS A 554 25.50 0.89 -17.87
CA LYS A 554 24.94 -0.30 -18.52
C LYS A 554 25.90 -0.91 -19.52
N ILE A 555 26.12 -2.23 -19.47
CA ILE A 555 26.84 -2.98 -20.50
C ILE A 555 25.88 -3.26 -21.67
N LEU A 556 26.11 -2.63 -22.81
CA LEU A 556 25.28 -2.79 -24.01
C LEU A 556 25.74 -3.95 -24.88
N MET A 557 27.05 -4.23 -24.88
CA MET A 557 27.69 -5.30 -25.65
C MET A 557 28.96 -5.74 -24.94
N GLN A 558 29.31 -7.03 -25.05
CA GLN A 558 30.59 -7.55 -24.57
C GLN A 558 31.15 -8.65 -25.48
N GLN A 559 32.47 -8.76 -25.52
CA GLN A 559 33.18 -9.82 -26.25
C GLN A 559 34.49 -10.15 -25.53
N THR A 560 34.81 -11.43 -25.37
CA THR A 560 36.16 -11.83 -24.92
C THR A 560 37.15 -11.53 -26.03
N GLY A 561 38.16 -10.70 -25.73
CA GLY A 561 39.32 -10.51 -26.59
C GLY A 561 40.40 -11.51 -26.21
N HIS A 562 41.51 -11.01 -25.67
CA HIS A 562 42.65 -11.84 -25.33
C HIS A 562 42.41 -12.70 -24.08
N SER A 563 42.86 -13.95 -24.11
CA SER A 563 42.81 -14.89 -22.97
C SER A 563 44.15 -15.58 -22.78
N TYR A 564 44.73 -15.47 -21.60
CA TYR A 564 46.02 -16.03 -21.23
C TYR A 564 45.88 -17.01 -20.06
N THR A 565 46.39 -18.23 -20.19
CA THR A 565 46.39 -19.21 -19.09
C THR A 565 47.77 -19.25 -18.44
N PHE A 566 47.83 -18.92 -17.15
CA PHE A 566 49.04 -19.06 -16.35
C PHE A 566 48.99 -20.37 -15.58
N ASN A 567 49.98 -21.24 -15.81
CA ASN A 567 50.13 -22.49 -15.08
C ASN A 567 51.08 -22.28 -13.91
N PHE A 568 50.63 -22.62 -12.70
CA PHE A 568 51.47 -22.57 -11.51
C PHE A 568 52.37 -23.82 -11.44
N SER A 569 53.56 -23.66 -10.87
CA SER A 569 54.50 -24.77 -10.68
C SER A 569 55.10 -24.79 -9.27
N GLY A 570 55.67 -25.93 -8.89
CA GLY A 570 56.34 -26.15 -7.60
C GLY A 570 55.39 -26.55 -6.46
N LEU A 571 55.95 -26.65 -5.24
CA LEU A 571 55.26 -27.18 -4.06
C LEU A 571 54.16 -26.25 -3.54
N GLU A 572 53.06 -26.82 -3.03
CA GLU A 572 51.91 -26.07 -2.47
C GLU A 572 52.14 -25.55 -1.04
N SER A 573 53.27 -25.89 -0.41
CA SER A 573 53.69 -25.39 0.90
C SER A 573 54.46 -24.07 0.84
N GLU A 574 54.79 -23.58 -0.35
CA GLU A 574 55.66 -22.42 -0.55
C GLU A 574 54.88 -21.24 -1.15
N LEU A 575 54.99 -20.07 -0.52
CA LEU A 575 54.41 -18.84 -1.06
C LEU A 575 55.26 -18.35 -2.24
N LYS A 576 54.63 -18.23 -3.40
CA LYS A 576 55.27 -17.81 -4.64
C LYS A 576 54.75 -16.46 -5.08
N THR A 577 55.66 -15.59 -5.54
CA THR A 577 55.29 -14.35 -6.25
C THR A 577 55.31 -14.62 -7.74
N VAL A 578 54.21 -14.31 -8.40
CA VAL A 578 54.05 -14.48 -9.85
C VAL A 578 53.68 -13.16 -10.51
N VAL A 579 54.11 -13.02 -11.76
CA VAL A 579 53.67 -11.95 -12.66
C VAL A 579 52.88 -12.62 -13.78
N ILE A 580 51.70 -12.10 -14.08
CA ILE A 580 50.76 -12.66 -15.04
C ILE A 580 50.39 -11.57 -16.06
N PRO A 581 50.73 -11.77 -17.34
CA PRO A 581 51.53 -12.86 -17.88
C PRO A 581 53.01 -12.74 -17.45
N GLY A 582 53.73 -13.86 -17.34
CA GLY A 582 55.14 -13.87 -16.91
C GLY A 582 56.07 -13.07 -17.83
N GLN A 583 55.63 -12.86 -19.08
CA GLN A 583 56.16 -11.89 -20.03
C GLN A 583 54.98 -11.24 -20.76
N MET A 584 55.08 -9.96 -21.15
CA MET A 584 54.02 -9.25 -21.88
C MET A 584 53.64 -9.89 -23.24
N GLN A 585 54.47 -10.83 -23.72
CA GLN A 585 54.25 -11.61 -24.95
C GLN A 585 53.69 -13.02 -24.70
N GLY A 586 53.34 -13.42 -23.46
CA GLY A 586 52.77 -14.74 -23.16
C GLY A 586 53.77 -15.91 -23.14
N TYR A 587 54.73 -15.96 -24.08
CA TYR A 587 55.94 -16.81 -24.07
C TYR A 587 57.05 -16.22 -24.97
N VAL A 588 58.28 -16.70 -24.81
CA VAL A 588 59.53 -16.08 -25.34
C VAL A 588 59.58 -15.94 -26.88
N THR A 589 58.73 -16.67 -27.62
CA THR A 589 58.72 -16.70 -29.09
C THR A 589 57.37 -16.32 -29.70
N GLN A 590 56.41 -15.81 -28.92
CA GLN A 590 55.10 -15.42 -29.45
C GLN A 590 55.26 -14.13 -30.29
N PRO A 591 54.90 -14.14 -31.60
CA PRO A 591 54.83 -12.90 -32.36
C PRO A 591 53.78 -11.98 -31.71
N PRO A 592 54.03 -10.66 -31.61
CA PRO A 592 53.13 -9.73 -30.94
C PRO A 592 51.78 -9.63 -31.69
N SER A 593 50.84 -10.50 -31.36
CA SER A 593 49.46 -10.42 -31.82
C SER A 593 48.65 -9.63 -30.80
N PHE A 594 48.64 -8.30 -30.93
CA PHE A 594 47.72 -7.48 -30.16
C PHE A 594 46.35 -7.58 -30.85
N GLU A 595 45.42 -8.27 -30.21
CA GLU A 595 44.03 -8.22 -30.62
C GLU A 595 43.54 -6.78 -30.43
N ARG A 596 43.19 -6.14 -31.53
CA ARG A 596 42.69 -4.76 -31.53
C ARG A 596 41.33 -4.73 -30.87
N ALA A 597 41.04 -3.64 -30.15
CA ALA A 597 39.70 -3.41 -29.64
C ALA A 597 38.72 -3.33 -30.83
N PRO A 598 37.57 -4.01 -30.77
CA PRO A 598 36.50 -3.85 -31.75
C PRO A 598 36.08 -2.39 -31.87
N ASP A 599 35.58 -2.00 -33.04
CA ASP A 599 35.22 -0.61 -33.34
C ASP A 599 34.12 -0.04 -32.44
N TRP A 600 33.24 -0.91 -31.95
CA TRP A 600 32.16 -0.59 -31.03
C TRP A 600 32.59 -0.53 -29.56
N ALA A 601 33.79 -1.00 -29.20
CA ALA A 601 34.22 -1.13 -27.81
C ALA A 601 34.57 0.24 -27.22
N THR A 602 33.99 0.52 -26.05
CA THR A 602 34.23 1.77 -25.30
C THR A 602 35.15 1.55 -24.10
N HIS A 603 35.20 0.32 -23.59
CA HIS A 603 35.89 -0.06 -22.36
C HIS A 603 36.55 -1.43 -22.53
N ALA A 604 37.56 -1.68 -21.71
CA ALA A 604 38.16 -2.99 -21.53
C ALA A 604 38.16 -3.36 -20.05
N PHE A 605 37.78 -4.60 -19.75
CA PHE A 605 37.84 -5.20 -18.43
C PHE A 605 38.96 -6.23 -18.34
N LEU A 606 39.72 -6.21 -17.26
CA LEU A 606 40.64 -7.27 -16.90
C LEU A 606 39.92 -8.24 -15.97
N LEU A 607 39.72 -9.47 -16.44
CA LEU A 607 39.02 -10.52 -15.72
C LEU A 607 40.00 -11.65 -15.38
N VAL A 608 39.95 -12.15 -14.16
CA VAL A 608 40.74 -13.30 -13.71
C VAL A 608 39.82 -14.44 -13.35
N ASP A 609 40.01 -15.56 -14.03
CA ASP A 609 39.32 -16.82 -13.86
C ASP A 609 40.19 -17.76 -13.00
N THR A 610 39.63 -18.14 -11.87
CA THR A 610 40.28 -19.02 -10.88
C THR A 610 39.59 -20.38 -10.77
N THR A 611 38.76 -20.73 -11.76
CA THR A 611 37.97 -21.96 -11.77
C THR A 611 38.85 -23.20 -11.60
N LYS A 612 40.01 -23.23 -12.27
CA LYS A 612 40.97 -24.35 -12.27
C LYS A 612 41.96 -24.39 -11.10
N MET A 613 41.80 -23.53 -10.08
CA MET A 613 42.59 -23.65 -8.85
C MET A 613 42.18 -24.92 -8.07
N LYS A 614 42.70 -25.20 -6.87
CA LYS A 614 42.18 -26.25 -5.94
C LYS A 614 41.28 -25.67 -4.86
N SER A 615 40.73 -26.50 -3.98
CA SER A 615 40.10 -26.03 -2.74
C SER A 615 41.12 -25.33 -1.84
N ASN A 616 40.67 -24.44 -0.96
CA ASN A 616 41.51 -23.69 -0.03
C ASN A 616 42.66 -22.92 -0.71
N PHE A 617 42.41 -22.34 -1.89
CA PHE A 617 43.40 -21.49 -2.55
C PHE A 617 43.22 -20.03 -2.18
N ASP A 618 44.32 -19.28 -2.29
CA ASP A 618 44.37 -17.84 -2.15
C ASP A 618 45.30 -17.24 -3.22
N LEU A 619 44.78 -16.33 -4.04
CA LEU A 619 45.52 -15.54 -5.01
C LEU A 619 45.55 -14.08 -4.54
N ARG A 620 46.67 -13.68 -3.92
CA ARG A 620 46.86 -12.36 -3.30
C ARG A 620 47.39 -11.37 -4.31
N ILE A 621 46.50 -10.63 -4.93
CA ILE A 621 46.82 -9.64 -5.95
C ILE A 621 47.40 -8.39 -5.28
N THR A 622 48.64 -8.07 -5.58
CA THR A 622 49.34 -6.90 -5.03
C THR A 622 49.29 -5.71 -5.98
N ASP A 623 49.37 -5.99 -7.29
CA ASP A 623 49.44 -4.96 -8.32
C ASP A 623 48.58 -5.34 -9.53
N VAL A 624 47.81 -4.37 -10.02
CA VAL A 624 47.05 -4.47 -11.27
C VAL A 624 47.34 -3.22 -12.09
N TYR A 625 47.78 -3.42 -13.33
CA TYR A 625 47.99 -2.36 -14.29
C TYR A 625 47.37 -2.73 -15.63
N MET A 626 46.70 -1.77 -16.26
CA MET A 626 46.13 -1.89 -17.59
C MET A 626 46.49 -0.65 -18.40
N ARG A 627 46.82 -0.85 -19.69
CA ARG A 627 47.12 0.26 -20.60
C ARG A 627 46.65 -0.08 -22.01
N GLN A 628 46.04 0.89 -22.68
CA GLN A 628 45.84 0.84 -24.12
C GLN A 628 47.13 1.26 -24.84
N VAL A 629 47.60 0.42 -25.78
CA VAL A 629 48.81 0.64 -26.59
C VAL A 629 48.47 1.19 -27.96
#